data_AF-A0A3A3H028-F1
#
_entry.id   AF-A0A3A3H028-F1
#
_cell.length_a   1.000
_cell.length_b   1.000
_cell.length_c   1.000
_cell.angle_alpha   90.00
_cell.angle_beta   90.00
_cell.angle_gamma   90.00
#
_symmetry.space_group_name_H-M   'P 1'
#
loop_
_entity.id
_entity.type
_entity.pdbx_description
1 polymer ?
#
loop_
_entity_poly.entity_id
_entity_poly.type
_entity_poly.pdbx_seq_one_letter_code
_entity_poly.pdbx_strand_id
1 'polypeptide(L)'
;LVRLAHPRNLPVVLSRDEVARLLNATTCLKHQAALSVAYGAGLRVAEVSMLKVADVDSERMLLRVERGKGGRHRNAMLSEDLLTLLREWWKVGRQQGVMHRDGWLFPGQHAMKPISTRQLYRIVVEAAQAADIAKRVGPHTLRHSFATHLLEDGTDIRIIQVLLGHAKLNNTALYAKVATRTVRAVTSPLDKLGLFKPGEVSPDI
;
A
#
# COMPACT_ATOMS: atom_id res chain seq x y z
N LEU A 1 2.66 17.50 -32.65
CA LEU A 1 2.28 16.17 -32.10
C LEU A 1 1.29 16.35 -30.96
N VAL A 2 0.00 16.18 -31.22
CA VAL A 2 -1.04 16.21 -30.17
C VAL A 2 -1.00 14.86 -29.46
N ARG A 3 -0.63 14.84 -28.18
CA ARG A 3 -0.75 13.63 -27.34
C ARG A 3 -2.24 13.41 -27.05
N LEU A 4 -2.84 12.45 -27.75
CA LEU A 4 -4.17 11.95 -27.42
C LEU A 4 -4.14 11.36 -25.99
N ALA A 5 -4.90 11.98 -25.09
CA ALA A 5 -5.01 11.57 -23.70
C ALA A 5 -5.75 10.23 -23.65
N HIS A 6 -5.02 9.12 -23.47
CA HIS A 6 -5.62 7.82 -23.29
C HIS A 6 -6.37 7.80 -21.93
N PRO A 7 -7.61 7.30 -21.88
CA PRO A 7 -8.32 7.13 -20.62
C PRO A 7 -7.48 6.21 -19.72
N ARG A 8 -7.09 6.71 -18.54
CA ARG A 8 -6.38 5.88 -17.55
C ARG A 8 -7.38 4.88 -16.97
N ASN A 9 -7.11 3.60 -17.15
CA ASN A 9 -7.82 2.53 -16.44
C ASN A 9 -7.77 2.78 -14.93
N LEU A 10 -8.88 2.47 -14.25
CA LEU A 10 -8.95 2.57 -12.80
C LEU A 10 -7.86 1.69 -12.16
N PRO A 11 -7.19 2.16 -11.10
CA PRO A 11 -6.17 1.35 -10.44
C PRO A 11 -6.83 0.12 -9.83
N VAL A 12 -6.17 -1.03 -10.00
CA VAL A 12 -6.58 -2.27 -9.33
C VAL A 12 -6.34 -2.11 -7.83
N VAL A 13 -7.38 -2.36 -7.05
CA VAL A 13 -7.36 -2.34 -5.58
C VAL A 13 -7.78 -3.71 -5.07
N LEU A 14 -7.03 -4.23 -4.10
CA LEU A 14 -7.37 -5.43 -3.36
C LEU A 14 -8.28 -5.07 -2.19
N SER A 15 -9.26 -5.91 -1.87
CA SER A 15 -9.99 -5.83 -0.61
C SER A 15 -9.06 -6.14 0.57
N ARG A 16 -9.49 -5.80 1.79
CA ARG A 16 -8.72 -6.12 3.01
C ARG A 16 -8.46 -7.62 3.15
N ASP A 17 -9.45 -8.46 2.83
CA ASP A 17 -9.32 -9.92 2.86
C ASP A 17 -8.36 -10.44 1.80
N GLU A 18 -8.39 -9.88 0.58
CA GLU A 18 -7.42 -10.20 -0.47
C GLU A 18 -6.00 -9.81 -0.05
N VAL A 19 -5.81 -8.64 0.59
CA VAL A 19 -4.50 -8.24 1.12
C VAL A 19 -4.03 -9.20 2.20
N ALA A 20 -4.89 -9.55 3.16
CA ALA A 20 -4.55 -10.48 4.24
C ALA A 20 -4.13 -11.86 3.69
N ARG A 21 -4.92 -12.44 2.77
CA ARG A 21 -4.57 -13.69 2.09
C ARG A 21 -3.24 -13.58 1.33
N LEU A 22 -3.03 -12.48 0.60
CA LEU A 22 -1.79 -12.26 -0.15
C LEU A 22 -0.56 -12.23 0.77
N LEU A 23 -0.63 -11.49 1.87
CA LEU A 23 0.49 -11.39 2.82
C LEU A 23 0.78 -12.75 3.48
N ASN A 24 -0.27 -13.48 3.87
CA ASN A 24 -0.14 -14.80 4.50
C ASN A 24 0.30 -15.91 3.53
N ALA A 25 0.10 -15.74 2.22
CA ALA A 25 0.55 -16.68 1.19
C ALA A 25 2.05 -16.57 0.88
N THR A 26 2.78 -15.62 1.48
CA THR A 26 4.22 -15.49 1.27
C THR A 26 4.99 -16.65 1.91
N THR A 27 6.00 -17.17 1.20
CA THR A 27 6.72 -18.39 1.60
C THR A 27 7.82 -18.18 2.64
N CYS A 28 8.20 -16.94 2.93
CA CYS A 28 9.18 -16.64 3.97
C CYS A 28 8.95 -15.28 4.62
N LEU A 29 9.41 -15.14 5.86
CA LEU A 29 9.19 -13.96 6.69
C LEU A 29 9.73 -12.66 6.07
N LYS A 30 10.86 -12.73 5.36
CA LYS A 30 11.42 -11.59 4.62
C LYS A 30 10.44 -11.04 3.58
N HIS A 31 9.81 -11.94 2.83
CA HIS A 31 8.87 -11.58 1.77
C HIS A 31 7.58 -11.03 2.37
N GLN A 32 7.07 -11.66 3.43
CA GLN A 32 5.93 -11.17 4.18
C GLN A 32 6.16 -9.74 4.69
N ALA A 33 7.30 -9.50 5.33
CA ALA A 33 7.70 -8.20 5.84
C ALA A 33 7.82 -7.15 4.71
N ALA A 34 8.46 -7.48 3.60
CA ALA A 34 8.63 -6.55 2.48
C ALA A 34 7.29 -6.14 1.84
N LEU A 35 6.37 -7.09 1.63
CA LEU A 35 5.05 -6.78 1.10
C LEU A 35 4.17 -6.05 2.13
N SER A 36 4.32 -6.38 3.42
CA SER A 36 3.64 -5.68 4.51
C SER A 36 4.09 -4.23 4.64
N VAL A 37 5.37 -3.92 4.38
CA VAL A 37 5.84 -2.53 4.28
C VAL A 37 5.22 -1.82 3.07
N ALA A 38 5.13 -2.49 1.91
CA ALA A 38 4.53 -1.92 0.71
C ALA A 38 3.05 -1.53 0.95
N TYR A 39 2.30 -2.37 1.66
CA TYR A 39 0.92 -2.12 2.05
C TYR A 39 0.84 -1.17 3.26
N GLY A 40 1.27 -1.58 4.44
CA GLY A 40 1.05 -0.87 5.71
C GLY A 40 1.70 0.52 5.83
N ALA A 41 2.70 0.81 5.01
CA ALA A 41 3.32 2.14 4.93
C ALA A 41 3.15 2.81 3.55
N GLY A 42 2.47 2.15 2.62
CA GLY A 42 2.19 2.66 1.28
C GLY A 42 3.45 2.95 0.45
N LEU A 43 4.56 2.24 0.64
CA LEU A 43 5.82 2.50 -0.08
C LEU A 43 5.78 2.06 -1.54
N ARG A 44 6.57 2.72 -2.40
CA ARG A 44 6.85 2.22 -3.76
C ARG A 44 7.81 1.03 -3.68
N VAL A 45 7.76 0.13 -4.65
CA VAL A 45 8.67 -1.03 -4.70
C VAL A 45 10.16 -0.68 -4.61
N ALA A 46 10.57 0.42 -5.23
CA ALA A 46 11.95 0.91 -5.15
C ALA A 46 12.29 1.43 -3.74
N GLU A 47 11.32 2.08 -3.07
CA GLU A 47 11.48 2.55 -1.69
C GLU A 47 11.58 1.36 -0.71
N VAL A 48 10.77 0.31 -0.91
CA VAL A 48 10.88 -0.94 -0.12
C VAL A 48 12.24 -1.61 -0.34
N SER A 49 12.66 -1.75 -1.60
CA SER A 49 13.94 -2.36 -1.98
C SER A 49 15.13 -1.65 -1.34
N MET A 50 15.11 -0.31 -1.30
CA MET A 50 16.22 0.50 -0.79
C MET A 50 16.11 0.83 0.71
N LEU A 51 15.16 0.27 1.45
CA LEU A 51 15.00 0.59 2.87
C LEU A 51 16.16 0.01 3.69
N LYS A 52 16.74 0.82 4.58
CA LYS A 52 17.80 0.41 5.51
C LYS A 52 17.22 0.14 6.88
N VAL A 53 17.97 -0.61 7.68
CA VAL A 53 17.59 -0.89 9.07
C VAL A 53 17.48 0.41 9.89
N ALA A 54 18.43 1.32 9.69
CA ALA A 54 18.44 2.63 10.35
C ALA A 54 17.27 3.56 9.94
N ASP A 55 16.51 3.22 8.90
CA ASP A 55 15.33 3.98 8.48
C ASP A 55 14.10 3.69 9.35
N VAL A 56 14.13 2.63 10.17
CA VAL A 56 13.06 2.27 11.10
C VAL A 56 13.23 3.06 12.40
N ASP A 57 12.37 4.07 12.59
CA ASP A 57 12.32 4.88 13.81
C ASP A 57 11.17 4.38 14.69
N SER A 58 11.46 3.44 15.59
CA SER A 58 10.45 2.85 16.47
C SER A 58 10.00 3.75 17.62
N GLU A 59 10.74 4.81 17.92
CA GLU A 59 10.34 5.78 18.94
C GLU A 59 9.26 6.73 18.39
N ARG A 60 9.44 7.18 17.15
CA ARG A 60 8.49 8.08 16.48
C ARG A 60 7.42 7.35 15.68
N MET A 61 7.51 6.02 15.58
CA MET A 61 6.65 5.18 14.74
C MET A 61 6.63 5.65 13.27
N LEU A 62 7.83 5.83 12.69
CA LEU A 62 8.02 6.29 11.32
C LEU A 62 9.05 5.45 10.55
N LEU A 63 8.82 5.32 9.25
CA LEU A 63 9.83 4.87 8.29
C LEU A 63 10.38 6.07 7.53
N ARG A 64 11.71 6.25 7.55
CA ARG A 64 12.39 7.29 6.78
C ARG A 64 12.61 6.80 5.36
N VAL A 65 11.96 7.46 4.40
CA VAL A 65 12.05 7.06 2.99
C VAL A 65 12.81 8.12 2.21
N GLU A 66 13.96 7.75 1.68
CA GLU A 66 14.73 8.60 0.78
C GLU A 66 14.00 8.72 -0.57
N ARG A 67 13.70 9.95 -1.02
CA ARG A 67 13.25 10.16 -2.40
C ARG A 67 14.47 10.28 -3.30
N GLY A 68 14.42 9.59 -4.44
CA GLY A 68 15.43 9.71 -5.50
C GLY A 68 15.68 11.14 -5.98
N LYS A 69 16.81 11.31 -6.69
CA LYS A 69 17.40 12.54 -7.27
C LYS A 69 16.88 13.86 -6.68
N GLY A 70 17.51 14.29 -5.58
CA GLY A 70 17.24 15.57 -4.92
C GLY A 70 17.35 15.56 -3.39
N GLY A 71 17.66 14.41 -2.77
CA GLY A 71 17.99 14.32 -1.33
C GLY A 71 16.84 14.64 -0.38
N ARG A 72 15.58 14.60 -0.85
CA ARG A 72 14.42 14.91 0.00
C ARG A 72 13.91 13.63 0.65
N HIS A 73 13.97 13.56 1.97
CA HIS A 73 13.33 12.47 2.72
C HIS A 73 11.82 12.73 2.86
N ARG A 74 11.05 11.66 3.02
CA ARG A 74 9.68 11.71 3.54
C ARG A 74 9.54 10.69 4.65
N ASN A 75 8.73 11.00 5.65
CA ASN A 75 8.33 10.01 6.63
C ASN A 75 7.10 9.27 6.11
N ALA A 76 7.12 7.94 6.23
CA ALA A 76 5.96 7.09 6.05
C ALA A 76 5.54 6.53 7.41
N MET A 77 4.26 6.15 7.52
CA MET A 77 3.74 5.60 8.77
C MET A 77 4.35 4.22 9.06
N LEU A 78 4.49 3.91 10.35
CA LEU A 78 4.81 2.58 10.85
C LEU A 78 3.71 2.20 11.85
N SER A 79 2.92 1.17 11.55
CA SER A 79 1.94 0.64 12.51
C SER A 79 2.60 -0.28 13.53
N GLU A 80 1.92 -0.54 14.65
CA GLU A 80 2.40 -1.47 15.69
C GLU A 80 2.57 -2.89 15.16
N ASP A 81 1.61 -3.39 14.38
CA ASP A 81 1.70 -4.71 13.74
C ASP A 81 2.89 -4.79 12.79
N LEU A 82 3.13 -3.73 12.00
CA LEU A 82 4.26 -3.68 11.08
C LEU A 82 5.58 -3.66 11.85
N LEU A 83 5.68 -2.88 12.92
CA LEU A 83 6.87 -2.86 13.77
C LEU A 83 7.12 -4.24 14.42
N THR A 84 6.08 -4.92 14.86
CA THR A 84 6.16 -6.27 15.43
C THR A 84 6.74 -7.25 14.40
N LEU A 85 6.18 -7.26 13.19
CA LEU A 85 6.67 -8.09 12.08
C LEU A 85 8.13 -7.76 11.70
N LEU A 86 8.49 -6.47 11.66
CA LEU A 86 9.86 -6.06 11.35
C LEU A 86 10.86 -6.47 12.44
N ARG A 87 10.44 -6.48 13.72
CA ARG A 87 11.27 -6.97 14.84
C ARG A 87 11.47 -8.48 14.75
N GLU A 88 10.46 -9.24 14.35
CA GLU A 88 10.59 -10.68 14.10
C GLU A 88 11.54 -10.96 12.94
N TRP A 89 11.34 -10.26 11.83
CA TRP A 89 12.24 -10.36 10.67
C TRP A 89 13.68 -10.00 11.04
N TRP A 90 13.89 -8.94 11.83
CA TRP A 90 15.21 -8.57 12.34
C TRP A 90 15.88 -9.70 13.13
N LYS A 91 15.14 -10.35 14.04
CA LYS A 91 15.66 -11.48 14.84
C LYS A 91 16.10 -12.65 13.95
N VAL A 92 15.22 -13.07 13.04
CA VAL A 92 15.49 -14.19 12.11
C VAL A 92 16.64 -13.85 11.17
N GLY A 93 16.66 -12.65 10.60
CA GLY A 93 17.72 -12.20 9.71
C GLY A 93 19.09 -12.14 10.40
N ARG A 94 19.14 -11.78 11.70
CA ARG A 94 20.40 -11.83 12.47
C ARG A 94 20.87 -13.25 12.71
N GLN A 95 19.97 -14.18 13.05
CA GLN A 95 20.31 -15.59 13.21
C GLN A 95 20.86 -16.21 11.91
N GLN A 96 20.35 -15.76 10.76
CA GLN A 96 20.81 -16.17 9.43
C GLN A 96 22.10 -15.46 8.97
N GLY A 97 22.62 -14.49 9.74
CA GLY A 97 23.83 -13.74 9.38
C GLY A 97 23.67 -12.76 8.22
N VAL A 98 22.43 -12.40 7.83
CA VAL A 98 22.15 -11.51 6.69
C VAL A 98 21.80 -10.08 7.11
N MET A 99 21.63 -9.84 8.41
CA MET A 99 21.08 -8.60 8.95
C MET A 99 22.12 -7.80 9.74
N HIS A 100 22.39 -6.58 9.28
CA HIS A 100 23.37 -5.66 9.86
C HIS A 100 22.72 -4.32 10.22
N ARG A 101 23.18 -3.65 11.29
CA ARG A 101 22.62 -2.37 11.74
C ARG A 101 22.70 -1.28 10.68
N ASP A 102 23.80 -1.24 9.95
CA ASP A 102 24.03 -0.27 8.86
C ASP A 102 23.67 -0.84 7.48
N GLY A 103 22.99 -2.00 7.45
CA GLY A 103 22.64 -2.73 6.25
C GLY A 103 21.24 -2.44 5.72
N TRP A 104 20.90 -3.16 4.65
CA TRP A 104 19.57 -3.16 4.05
C TRP A 104 18.58 -3.89 4.96
N LEU A 105 17.37 -3.35 5.11
CA LEU A 105 16.30 -4.06 5.82
C LEU A 105 15.88 -5.32 5.06
N PHE A 106 15.95 -5.29 3.73
CA PHE A 106 15.65 -6.44 2.87
C PHE A 106 16.86 -6.78 1.99
N PRO A 107 17.83 -7.55 2.50
CA PRO A 107 18.98 -7.98 1.72
C PRO A 107 18.59 -8.94 0.58
N GLY A 108 19.31 -8.83 -0.53
CA GLY A 108 19.23 -9.71 -1.69
C GLY A 108 19.96 -11.04 -1.45
N GLN A 109 20.41 -11.69 -2.53
CA GLN A 109 21.23 -12.90 -2.42
C GLN A 109 22.58 -12.64 -1.75
N HIS A 110 23.13 -11.44 -1.95
CA HIS A 110 24.29 -10.95 -1.21
C HIS A 110 23.82 -9.95 -0.16
N ALA A 111 24.21 -10.13 1.11
CA ALA A 111 23.78 -9.28 2.21
C ALA A 111 24.10 -7.78 2.02
N MET A 112 25.17 -7.48 1.28
CA MET A 112 25.59 -6.10 0.96
C MET A 112 24.74 -5.42 -0.12
N LYS A 113 23.85 -6.15 -0.80
CA LYS A 113 22.97 -5.61 -1.86
C LYS A 113 21.51 -5.71 -1.42
N PRO A 114 20.67 -4.73 -1.78
CA PRO A 114 19.24 -4.82 -1.50
C PRO A 114 18.58 -5.91 -2.35
N ILE A 115 17.42 -6.39 -1.92
CA ILE A 115 16.52 -7.17 -2.78
C ILE A 115 16.14 -6.34 -4.01
N SER A 116 16.15 -6.94 -5.20
CA SER A 116 15.84 -6.19 -6.41
C SER A 116 14.34 -5.89 -6.53
N THR A 117 13.99 -4.79 -7.20
CA THR A 117 12.58 -4.47 -7.51
C THR A 117 11.91 -5.53 -8.37
N ARG A 118 12.67 -6.17 -9.27
CA ARG A 118 12.22 -7.32 -10.07
C ARG A 118 11.86 -8.51 -9.18
N GLN A 119 12.65 -8.77 -8.14
CA GLN A 119 12.38 -9.84 -7.20
C GLN A 119 11.12 -9.54 -6.38
N LEU A 120 10.95 -8.31 -5.88
CA LEU A 120 9.72 -7.91 -5.20
C LEU A 120 8.48 -8.02 -6.09
N TYR A 121 8.61 -7.68 -7.38
CA TYR A 121 7.54 -7.90 -8.36
C TYR A 121 7.19 -9.39 -8.49
N ARG A 122 8.20 -10.26 -8.58
CA ARG A 122 7.97 -11.70 -8.68
C ARG A 122 7.26 -12.24 -7.43
N ILE A 123 7.74 -11.84 -6.25
CA ILE A 123 7.17 -12.25 -4.95
C ILE A 123 5.69 -11.87 -4.85
N VAL A 124 5.31 -10.65 -5.23
CA VAL A 124 3.89 -10.23 -5.13
C VAL A 124 2.99 -11.00 -6.11
N VAL A 125 3.50 -11.35 -7.30
CA VAL A 125 2.76 -12.17 -8.26
C VAL A 125 2.62 -13.61 -7.77
N GLU A 126 3.69 -14.22 -7.27
CA GLU A 126 3.68 -15.56 -6.68
C GLU A 126 2.71 -15.63 -5.49
N ALA A 127 2.75 -14.63 -4.60
CA ALA A 127 1.85 -14.56 -3.45
C ALA A 127 0.38 -14.36 -3.86
N ALA A 128 0.10 -13.55 -4.89
CA ALA A 128 -1.25 -13.38 -5.40
C ALA A 128 -1.82 -14.66 -6.04
N GLN A 129 -0.98 -15.42 -6.75
CA GLN A 129 -1.34 -16.72 -7.31
C GLN A 129 -1.61 -17.75 -6.20
N ALA A 130 -0.71 -17.85 -5.22
CA ALA A 130 -0.87 -18.75 -4.08
C ALA A 130 -2.10 -18.40 -3.21
N ALA A 131 -2.47 -17.12 -3.18
CA ALA A 131 -3.65 -16.65 -2.47
C ALA A 131 -4.96 -16.83 -3.26
N ASP A 132 -4.94 -17.32 -4.51
CA ASP A 132 -6.10 -17.37 -5.41
C ASP A 132 -6.77 -15.99 -5.61
N ILE A 133 -5.98 -15.02 -6.06
CA ILE A 133 -6.45 -13.67 -6.40
C ILE A 133 -6.48 -13.54 -7.93
N ALA A 134 -7.70 -13.51 -8.49
CA ALA A 134 -7.92 -13.39 -9.93
C ALA A 134 -7.48 -12.04 -10.52
N LYS A 135 -7.40 -10.98 -9.69
CA LYS A 135 -6.99 -9.64 -10.12
C LYS A 135 -5.52 -9.64 -10.54
N ARG A 136 -5.17 -8.87 -11.56
CA ARG A 136 -3.76 -8.64 -11.92
C ARG A 136 -3.06 -7.81 -10.85
N VAL A 137 -2.30 -8.47 -9.98
CA VAL A 137 -1.55 -7.81 -8.89
C VAL A 137 -0.13 -7.45 -9.34
N GLY A 138 0.32 -6.27 -8.93
CA GLY A 138 1.72 -5.88 -8.99
C GLY A 138 2.10 -4.98 -7.81
N PRO A 139 3.35 -4.50 -7.73
CA PRO A 139 3.81 -3.75 -6.57
C PRO A 139 3.05 -2.44 -6.30
N HIS A 140 2.50 -1.82 -7.36
CA HIS A 140 1.66 -0.63 -7.19
C HIS A 140 0.26 -0.96 -6.63
N THR A 141 -0.24 -2.18 -6.81
CA THR A 141 -1.55 -2.62 -6.31
C THR A 141 -1.63 -2.53 -4.79
N LEU A 142 -0.59 -2.96 -4.06
CA LEU A 142 -0.57 -2.88 -2.58
C LEU A 142 -0.60 -1.43 -2.10
N ARG A 143 0.18 -0.55 -2.73
CA ARG A 143 0.19 0.89 -2.44
C ARG A 143 -1.15 1.56 -2.77
N HIS A 144 -1.77 1.18 -3.87
CA HIS A 144 -3.10 1.69 -4.22
C HIS A 144 -4.15 1.21 -3.22
N SER A 145 -4.08 -0.05 -2.80
CA SER A 145 -4.99 -0.62 -1.81
C SER A 145 -4.86 0.08 -0.46
N PHE A 146 -3.63 0.33 0.00
CA PHE A 146 -3.38 1.15 1.20
C PHE A 146 -4.04 2.53 1.12
N ALA A 147 -3.83 3.24 0.00
CA ALA A 147 -4.36 4.59 -0.17
C ALA A 147 -5.90 4.61 -0.21
N THR A 148 -6.50 3.66 -0.92
CA THR A 148 -7.96 3.52 -1.00
C THR A 148 -8.53 3.14 0.35
N HIS A 149 -7.91 2.21 1.09
CA HIS A 149 -8.38 1.80 2.42
C HIS A 149 -8.33 2.95 3.43
N LEU A 150 -7.27 3.77 3.43
CA LEU A 150 -7.23 4.98 4.27
C LEU A 150 -8.37 5.95 3.93
N LEU A 151 -8.68 6.12 2.65
CA LEU A 151 -9.77 6.99 2.20
C LEU A 151 -11.14 6.43 2.60
N GLU A 152 -11.32 5.12 2.50
CA GLU A 152 -12.54 4.43 2.93
C GLU A 152 -12.74 4.46 4.45
N ASP A 153 -11.64 4.55 5.22
CA ASP A 153 -11.65 4.76 6.67
C ASP A 153 -11.87 6.25 7.06
N GLY A 154 -12.08 7.13 6.08
CA GLY A 154 -12.36 8.56 6.31
C GLY A 154 -11.12 9.44 6.49
N THR A 155 -9.92 8.92 6.20
CA THR A 155 -8.69 9.74 6.25
C THR A 155 -8.72 10.82 5.18
N ASP A 156 -8.39 12.06 5.58
CA ASP A 156 -8.34 13.20 4.67
C ASP A 156 -7.35 12.96 3.50
N ILE A 157 -7.81 13.28 2.28
CA ILE A 157 -7.04 13.05 1.06
C ILE A 157 -5.70 13.81 1.02
N ARG A 158 -5.57 14.96 1.70
CA ARG A 158 -4.33 15.71 1.88
C ARG A 158 -3.36 14.94 2.78
N ILE A 159 -3.84 14.31 3.85
CA ILE A 159 -3.03 13.46 4.72
C ILE A 159 -2.49 12.27 3.90
N ILE A 160 -3.36 11.60 3.13
CA ILE A 160 -2.96 10.51 2.23
C ILE A 160 -1.93 10.99 1.20
N GLN A 161 -2.10 12.19 0.64
CA GLN A 161 -1.14 12.78 -0.31
C GLN A 161 0.25 12.94 0.31
N VAL A 162 0.32 13.45 1.55
CA VAL A 162 1.58 13.62 2.31
C VAL A 162 2.20 12.25 2.63
N LEU A 163 1.42 11.32 3.17
CA LEU A 163 1.85 9.96 3.51
C LEU A 163 2.38 9.17 2.30
N LEU A 164 1.86 9.43 1.10
CA LEU A 164 2.34 8.80 -0.13
C LEU A 164 3.43 9.62 -0.82
N GLY A 165 3.64 10.87 -0.42
CA GLY A 165 4.61 11.76 -1.04
C GLY A 165 4.28 12.11 -2.49
N HIS A 166 3.00 12.30 -2.80
CA HIS A 166 2.56 12.70 -4.14
C HIS A 166 2.77 14.20 -4.35
N ALA A 167 3.56 14.56 -5.37
CA ALA A 167 3.80 15.97 -5.73
C ALA A 167 2.55 16.68 -6.28
N LYS A 168 1.65 15.92 -6.92
CA LYS A 168 0.39 16.42 -7.48
C LYS A 168 -0.79 15.72 -6.82
N LEU A 169 -1.79 16.48 -6.40
CA LEU A 169 -3.03 15.97 -5.81
C LEU A 169 -3.75 15.01 -6.75
N ASN A 170 -3.66 15.23 -8.08
CA ASN A 170 -4.29 14.36 -9.10
C ASN A 170 -3.89 12.88 -9.00
N ASN A 171 -2.72 12.57 -8.44
CA ASN A 171 -2.30 11.18 -8.23
C ASN A 171 -3.04 10.54 -7.04
N THR A 172 -3.45 11.34 -6.06
CA THR A 172 -4.24 10.89 -4.90
C THR A 172 -5.74 10.93 -5.21
N ALA A 173 -6.20 11.90 -6.00
CA ALA A 173 -7.60 12.00 -6.46
C ALA A 173 -8.06 10.77 -7.26
N LEU A 174 -7.13 10.00 -7.84
CA LEU A 174 -7.45 8.74 -8.49
C LEU A 174 -8.08 7.71 -7.53
N TYR A 175 -7.72 7.75 -6.24
CA TYR A 175 -8.25 6.81 -5.23
C TYR A 175 -9.72 7.06 -4.90
N ALA A 176 -10.16 8.32 -4.95
CA ALA A 176 -11.57 8.68 -4.75
C ALA A 176 -12.51 8.03 -5.78
N LYS A 177 -12.01 7.69 -6.97
CA LYS A 177 -12.81 6.98 -7.98
C LYS A 177 -13.06 5.51 -7.65
N VAL A 178 -12.27 4.92 -6.76
CA VAL A 178 -12.31 3.48 -6.45
C VAL A 178 -12.83 3.21 -5.03
N ALA A 179 -12.78 4.22 -4.16
CA ALA A 179 -13.31 4.17 -2.79
C ALA A 179 -14.86 4.14 -2.80
N THR A 180 -15.40 2.97 -3.11
CA THR A 180 -16.83 2.76 -3.33
C THR A 180 -17.63 2.93 -2.03
N ARG A 181 -17.00 2.62 -0.89
CA ARG A 181 -17.61 2.80 0.44
C ARG A 181 -17.83 4.29 0.76
N THR A 182 -16.89 5.16 0.37
CA THR A 182 -17.03 6.62 0.55
C THR A 182 -18.22 7.16 -0.23
N VAL A 183 -18.42 6.71 -1.48
CA VAL A 183 -19.57 7.13 -2.30
C VAL A 183 -20.89 6.68 -1.68
N ARG A 184 -20.96 5.45 -1.15
CA ARG A 184 -22.17 4.93 -0.48
C ARG A 184 -22.50 5.61 0.84
N ALA A 185 -21.51 6.18 1.53
CA ALA A 185 -21.72 6.87 2.80
C ALA A 185 -22.28 8.30 2.63
N VAL A 186 -22.24 8.86 1.41
CA VAL A 186 -22.79 10.18 1.12
C VAL A 186 -24.29 10.05 0.86
N THR A 187 -25.11 10.62 1.74
CA THR A 187 -26.55 10.76 1.51
C THR A 187 -26.81 11.55 0.24
N SER A 188 -27.62 11.00 -0.66
CA SER A 188 -27.98 11.68 -1.90
C SER A 188 -28.70 13.00 -1.59
N PRO A 189 -28.41 14.11 -2.29
CA PRO A 189 -29.25 15.30 -2.21
C PRO A 189 -30.73 15.00 -2.49
N LEU A 190 -31.03 14.02 -3.34
CA LEU A 190 -32.41 13.58 -3.62
C LEU A 190 -33.11 13.04 -2.37
N ASP A 191 -32.40 12.23 -1.56
CA ASP A 191 -32.92 11.68 -0.32
C ASP A 191 -33.24 12.79 0.68
N LYS A 192 -32.49 13.90 0.64
CA LYS A 192 -32.72 15.08 1.48
C LYS A 192 -33.96 15.89 1.09
N LEU A 193 -34.46 15.74 -0.14
CA LEU A 193 -35.67 16.42 -0.58
C LEU A 193 -36.94 15.75 -0.04
N GLY A 194 -36.86 14.51 0.44
CA GLY A 194 -38.01 13.79 1.01
C GLY A 194 -39.17 13.55 0.03
N LEU A 195 -38.91 13.64 -1.29
CA LEU A 195 -39.93 13.55 -2.35
C LEU A 195 -40.53 12.15 -2.49
N PHE A 196 -39.79 11.11 -2.09
CA PHE A 196 -40.18 9.72 -2.25
C PHE A 196 -40.01 9.01 -0.91
N LYS A 197 -41.09 8.94 -0.13
CA LYS A 197 -41.09 8.19 1.13
C LYS A 197 -41.25 6.70 0.84
N PRO A 198 -40.36 5.83 1.32
CA PRO A 198 -40.55 4.39 1.20
C PRO A 198 -41.80 3.99 1.97
N GLY A 199 -42.86 3.61 1.25
CA GLY A 199 -44.17 3.22 1.81
C GLY A 199 -45.40 3.88 1.17
N GLU A 200 -45.24 4.95 0.39
CA GLU A 200 -46.36 5.62 -0.32
C GLU A 200 -46.53 5.16 -1.78
N VAL A 201 -45.61 4.34 -2.29
CA VAL A 201 -45.71 3.77 -3.64
C VAL A 201 -46.42 2.42 -3.55
N SER A 202 -47.66 2.37 -4.04
CA SER A 202 -48.42 1.13 -4.23
C SER A 202 -47.61 0.15 -5.07
N PRO A 203 -47.57 -1.15 -4.73
CA PRO A 203 -46.81 -2.15 -5.48
C PRO A 203 -47.57 -2.51 -6.78
N ASP A 204 -47.52 -1.61 -7.76
CA ASP A 204 -48.04 -1.86 -9.10
C ASP A 204 -46.93 -1.69 -10.15
N ILE A 205 -45.78 -2.36 -9.96
CA ILE A 205 -44.85 -2.77 -11.03
C ILE A 205 -44.16 -4.08 -10.62
#